data_AF-A0A1I4PUJ5-F1
#
_entry.id   AF-A0A1I4PUJ5-F1
#
_cell.length_a   1.000
_cell.length_b   1.000
_cell.length_c   1.000
_cell.angle_alpha   90.00
_cell.angle_beta   90.00
_cell.angle_gamma   90.00
#
_symmetry.space_group_name_H-M   'P 1'
#
loop_
_entity.id
_entity.type
_entity.pdbx_description
1 polymer ?
#
loop_
_entity_poly.entity_id
_entity_poly.type
_entity_poly.pdbx_seq_one_letter_code
_entity_poly.pdbx_strand_id
1 'polypeptide(L)'
;MTRNEPIAMEAPLTKKTLIKLAGQVRNGDRIAADQVTSFLDHSFPETSTFGKFMLRVAAWISLFFASVLVIFPEVGEWLIEVLPGFFLLPERLAKALDYVWGLIGKPVKKQHLMYHVPNIIIYSFGVVGLRQLWRRINKNNWKDHVGGAQEKLRSQIDAGTARYSFPPGFSLLFVGDGDQVGKSLTLDDPMIGLTLSSVRPAYTPLWGKFAPAEGDAGFERVLDQINTSEAGEYVLFPVKDDQLFLPGPQDYDMPPHRVEIAVRRIRSYEQELGYAPKRIVIVGDQEQSSCFMTASREGELSDFNDDVSLRSIGREYDDVIIADPTDIVLLRIIEIADGRQIHFRASAQGVEKYSASFYHRLSLLGYTPTRDGTLTVGYDISDFETEHQIVSRARDQYLPVILSRDVFDLLSKTYLKDREHIFVPRLVKNTLKDIVK
;
A
#
# COMPACT_ATOMS: atom_id res chain seq x y z
N MET A 1 5.84 27.35 -6.77
CA MET A 1 5.22 27.49 -5.44
C MET A 1 3.71 27.37 -5.57
N THR A 2 3.19 26.15 -5.48
CA THR A 2 1.74 25.89 -5.41
C THR A 2 1.35 25.83 -3.94
N ARG A 3 0.28 26.53 -3.59
CA ARG A 3 -0.32 26.52 -2.26
C ARG A 3 -0.66 25.07 -1.89
N ASN A 4 -0.16 24.60 -0.75
CA ASN A 4 -0.72 23.45 -0.06
C ASN A 4 -2.15 23.83 0.33
N GLU A 5 -3.12 23.47 -0.49
CA GLU A 5 -4.49 23.37 -0.04
C GLU A 5 -4.53 22.26 1.03
N PRO A 6 -5.12 22.53 2.22
CA PRO A 6 -5.28 21.49 3.21
C PRO A 6 -6.15 20.40 2.60
N ILE A 7 -5.63 19.17 2.56
CA ILE A 7 -6.37 17.96 2.22
C ILE A 7 -7.68 18.03 3.01
N ALA A 8 -8.80 18.15 2.31
CA ALA A 8 -10.11 18.16 2.92
C ALA A 8 -10.21 16.89 3.77
N MET A 9 -10.34 17.04 5.10
CA MET A 9 -10.60 15.89 5.96
C MET A 9 -11.87 15.21 5.44
N GLU A 10 -11.71 14.03 4.84
CA GLU A 10 -12.81 13.19 4.41
C GLU A 10 -13.81 13.06 5.57
N ALA A 11 -15.10 13.20 5.25
CA ALA A 11 -16.14 13.13 6.26
C ALA A 11 -15.99 11.83 7.08
N PRO A 12 -16.10 11.90 8.42
CA PRO A 12 -15.88 10.73 9.27
C PRO A 12 -16.85 9.60 8.89
N LEU A 13 -16.31 8.40 8.70
CA LEU A 13 -17.10 7.22 8.31
C LEU A 13 -18.29 7.01 9.25
N THR A 14 -19.46 6.77 8.66
CA THR A 14 -20.66 6.51 9.46
C THR A 14 -20.56 5.17 10.21
N LYS A 15 -21.24 5.05 11.36
CA LYS A 15 -21.33 3.80 12.12
C LYS A 15 -21.73 2.60 11.24
N LYS A 16 -22.68 2.81 10.31
CA LYS A 16 -23.16 1.76 9.40
C LYS A 16 -22.03 1.29 8.47
N THR A 17 -21.25 2.22 7.93
CA THR A 17 -20.08 1.94 7.08
C THR A 17 -19.01 1.19 7.87
N LEU A 18 -18.66 1.64 9.07
CA LEU A 18 -17.65 0.99 9.92
C LEU A 18 -18.02 -0.46 10.26
N ILE A 19 -19.27 -0.72 10.62
CA ILE A 19 -19.74 -2.09 10.93
C ILE A 19 -19.72 -2.97 9.67
N LYS A 20 -20.10 -2.42 8.51
CA LYS A 20 -20.05 -3.13 7.23
C LYS A 20 -18.60 -3.54 6.89
N LEU A 21 -17.67 -2.59 6.96
CA LEU A 21 -16.25 -2.82 6.71
C LEU A 21 -15.65 -3.84 7.69
N ALA A 22 -15.98 -3.71 8.98
CA ALA A 22 -15.55 -4.68 9.99
C ALA A 22 -16.07 -6.11 9.71
N GLY A 23 -17.31 -6.22 9.22
CA GLY A 23 -17.89 -7.47 8.74
C GLY A 23 -17.11 -8.07 7.57
N GLN A 24 -16.80 -7.26 6.55
CA GLN A 24 -16.03 -7.69 5.37
C GLN A 24 -14.64 -8.20 5.77
N VAL A 25 -13.89 -7.45 6.57
CA VAL A 25 -12.56 -7.86 7.08
C VAL A 25 -12.66 -9.20 7.83
N ARG A 26 -13.68 -9.36 8.68
CA ARG A 26 -13.86 -10.56 9.49
C ARG A 26 -14.16 -11.79 8.61
N ASN A 27 -15.03 -11.63 7.62
CA ASN A 27 -15.42 -12.67 6.68
C ASN A 27 -14.33 -13.00 5.66
N GLY A 28 -13.32 -12.13 5.50
CA GLY A 28 -12.28 -12.27 4.48
C GLY A 28 -12.75 -11.81 3.10
N ASP A 29 -13.75 -10.92 3.06
CA ASP A 29 -14.23 -10.29 1.83
C ASP A 29 -13.28 -9.14 1.42
N ARG A 30 -13.37 -8.74 0.16
CA ARG A 30 -12.63 -7.58 -0.38
C ARG A 30 -13.17 -6.27 0.20
N ILE A 31 -12.27 -5.35 0.51
CA ILE A 31 -12.58 -4.00 0.99
C ILE A 31 -12.31 -3.02 -0.13
N ALA A 32 -13.19 -2.03 -0.32
CA ALA A 32 -12.97 -1.00 -1.32
C ALA A 32 -11.68 -0.22 -0.99
N ALA A 33 -10.78 -0.08 -1.97
CA ALA A 33 -9.45 0.47 -1.75
C ALA A 33 -9.47 1.91 -1.21
N ASP A 34 -10.45 2.72 -1.64
CA ASP A 34 -10.72 4.09 -1.17
C ASP A 34 -11.15 4.16 0.31
N GLN A 35 -11.61 3.05 0.90
CA GLN A 35 -12.08 2.99 2.28
C GLN A 35 -11.03 2.49 3.26
N VAL A 36 -9.89 1.96 2.79
CA VAL A 36 -8.89 1.32 3.65
C VAL A 36 -8.28 2.32 4.63
N THR A 37 -7.77 3.45 4.14
CA THR A 37 -7.11 4.47 4.96
C THR A 37 -8.09 5.08 5.96
N SER A 38 -9.26 5.54 5.50
CA SER A 38 -10.28 6.16 6.34
C SER A 38 -10.84 5.18 7.39
N PHE A 39 -10.84 3.87 7.10
CA PHE A 39 -11.19 2.83 8.08
C PHE A 39 -10.10 2.61 9.12
N LEU A 40 -8.82 2.56 8.72
CA LEU A 40 -7.70 2.36 9.63
C LEU A 40 -7.45 3.56 10.56
N ASP A 41 -7.67 4.77 10.05
CA ASP A 41 -7.44 6.03 10.78
C ASP A 41 -8.64 6.44 11.64
N HIS A 42 -9.78 5.74 11.52
CA HIS A 42 -10.94 6.02 12.35
C HIS A 42 -10.63 5.76 13.83
N SER A 43 -10.59 6.85 14.62
CA SER A 43 -10.45 6.81 16.06
C SER A 43 -11.82 6.99 16.74
N PHE A 44 -12.08 6.16 17.76
CA PHE A 44 -13.28 6.32 18.57
C PHE A 44 -13.06 7.42 19.60
N PRO A 45 -13.96 8.41 19.74
CA PRO A 45 -13.87 9.35 20.84
C PRO A 45 -13.96 8.58 22.17
N GLU A 46 -12.98 8.82 23.05
CA GLU A 46 -12.91 8.24 24.37
C GLU A 46 -14.15 8.65 25.17
N THR A 47 -15.12 7.73 25.26
CA THR A 47 -16.40 7.84 25.97
C THR A 47 -17.39 8.89 25.43
N SER A 48 -18.54 8.43 24.92
CA SER A 48 -19.65 9.32 24.60
C SER A 48 -20.16 10.00 25.87
N THR A 49 -20.64 11.24 25.76
CA THR A 49 -21.34 11.99 26.82
C THR A 49 -22.43 11.16 27.50
N PHE A 50 -23.12 10.30 26.73
CA PHE A 50 -24.10 9.34 27.24
C PHE A 50 -23.50 8.26 28.15
N GLY A 51 -22.30 7.76 27.85
CA GLY A 51 -21.59 6.81 28.71
C GLY A 51 -21.19 7.43 30.06
N LYS A 52 -20.74 8.69 30.06
CA LYS A 52 -20.47 9.45 31.29
C LYS A 52 -21.75 9.72 32.10
N PHE A 53 -22.86 10.00 31.43
CA PHE A 53 -24.17 10.19 32.05
C PHE A 53 -24.71 8.90 32.68
N MET A 54 -24.68 7.78 31.95
CA MET A 54 -25.15 6.49 32.45
C MET A 54 -24.32 5.97 33.63
N LEU A 55 -22.99 6.19 33.65
CA LEU A 55 -22.15 5.87 34.80
C LEU A 55 -22.51 6.68 36.05
N ARG A 56 -22.88 7.96 35.89
CA ARG A 56 -23.41 8.78 36.99
C ARG A 56 -24.77 8.28 37.46
N VAL A 57 -25.70 8.01 36.55
CA VAL A 57 -27.06 7.54 36.87
C VAL A 57 -27.04 6.17 37.54
N ALA A 58 -26.22 5.22 37.06
CA ALA A 58 -26.09 3.90 37.66
C ALA A 58 -25.53 3.95 39.09
N ALA A 59 -24.59 4.87 39.38
CA ALA A 59 -24.11 5.11 40.73
C ALA A 59 -25.22 5.63 41.65
N TRP A 60 -26.02 6.60 41.18
CA TRP A 60 -27.16 7.14 41.94
C TRP A 60 -28.27 6.13 42.17
N ILE A 61 -28.61 5.31 41.18
CA ILE A 61 -29.62 4.24 41.31
C ILE A 61 -29.15 3.17 42.29
N SER A 62 -27.88 2.75 42.21
CA SER A 62 -27.32 1.76 43.13
C SER A 62 -27.30 2.29 44.56
N LEU A 63 -26.96 3.57 44.74
CA LEU A 63 -26.99 4.23 46.04
C LEU A 63 -28.43 4.35 46.57
N PHE A 64 -29.39 4.71 45.71
CA PHE A 64 -30.81 4.81 46.05
C PHE A 64 -31.38 3.48 46.53
N PHE A 65 -31.16 2.39 45.79
CA PHE A 65 -31.64 1.06 46.20
C PHE A 65 -30.94 0.56 47.47
N ALA A 66 -29.63 0.80 47.61
CA ALA A 66 -28.90 0.47 48.85
C ALA A 66 -29.44 1.27 50.04
N SER A 67 -29.71 2.57 49.87
CA SER A 67 -30.25 3.43 50.92
C SER A 67 -31.70 3.08 51.28
N VAL A 68 -32.57 2.82 50.31
CA VAL A 68 -33.98 2.45 50.56
C VAL A 68 -34.08 1.10 51.28
N LEU A 69 -33.29 0.10 50.87
CA LEU A 69 -33.29 -1.22 51.51
C LEU A 69 -32.67 -1.23 52.93
N VAL A 70 -31.75 -0.30 53.23
CA VAL A 70 -31.12 -0.19 54.55
C VAL A 70 -31.92 0.69 55.51
N ILE A 71 -32.53 1.77 55.02
CA ILE A 71 -33.25 2.76 55.83
C ILE A 71 -34.71 2.35 56.06
N PHE A 72 -35.36 1.72 55.08
CA PHE A 72 -36.76 1.29 55.14
C PHE A 72 -36.88 -0.23 54.93
N PRO A 73 -36.46 -1.04 55.93
CA PRO A 73 -36.52 -2.50 55.84
C PRO A 73 -37.95 -3.01 55.59
N GLU A 74 -38.97 -2.29 56.05
CA GLU A 74 -40.40 -2.56 55.85
C GLU A 74 -40.80 -2.54 54.36
N VAL A 75 -40.21 -1.65 53.56
CA VAL A 75 -40.43 -1.60 52.09
C VAL A 75 -39.77 -2.80 51.41
N GLY A 76 -38.62 -3.24 51.93
CA GLY A 76 -37.94 -4.47 51.50
C GLY A 76 -38.78 -5.71 51.80
N GLU A 77 -39.36 -5.81 52.99
CA GLU A 77 -40.24 -6.92 53.38
C GLU A 77 -41.53 -6.95 52.55
N TRP A 78 -42.16 -5.79 52.30
CA TRP A 78 -43.32 -5.71 51.42
C TRP A 78 -43.01 -6.14 49.97
N LEU A 79 -41.86 -5.72 49.43
CA LEU A 79 -41.39 -6.19 48.12
C LEU A 79 -41.17 -7.70 48.09
N ILE A 80 -40.71 -8.29 49.20
CA ILE A 80 -40.48 -9.74 49.32
C ILE A 80 -41.81 -10.51 49.38
N GLU A 81 -42.84 -9.97 50.03
CA GLU A 81 -44.17 -10.58 50.09
C GLU A 81 -44.92 -10.54 48.75
N VAL A 82 -44.68 -9.51 47.93
CA VAL A 82 -45.35 -9.32 46.63
C VAL A 82 -44.63 -10.07 45.48
N LEU A 83 -43.35 -10.44 45.66
CA LEU A 83 -42.57 -11.10 44.60
C LEU A 83 -42.91 -12.60 44.47
N PRO A 84 -42.97 -13.16 43.25
CA PRO A 84 -43.36 -14.55 43.07
C PRO A 84 -42.31 -15.53 43.61
N GLY A 85 -42.75 -16.71 44.05
CA GLY A 85 -41.91 -17.76 44.67
C GLY A 85 -40.75 -18.32 43.84
N PHE A 86 -40.52 -17.86 42.61
CA PHE A 86 -39.31 -18.20 41.84
C PHE A 86 -38.03 -17.62 42.46
N PHE A 87 -38.16 -16.63 43.35
CA PHE A 87 -37.05 -16.06 44.13
C PHE A 87 -36.69 -16.87 45.38
N LEU A 88 -37.39 -17.98 45.65
CA LEU A 88 -36.98 -18.93 46.68
C LEU A 88 -35.78 -19.72 46.16
N LEU A 89 -34.65 -19.57 46.84
CA LEU A 89 -33.45 -20.31 46.52
C LEU A 89 -33.64 -21.78 46.86
N PRO A 90 -33.14 -22.70 46.02
CA PRO A 90 -33.02 -24.10 46.40
C PRO A 90 -32.29 -24.21 47.73
N GLU A 91 -32.76 -25.08 48.63
CA GLU A 91 -32.28 -25.14 50.03
C GLU A 91 -30.76 -25.30 50.13
N ARG A 92 -30.13 -26.02 49.19
CA ARG A 92 -28.67 -26.16 49.08
C ARG A 92 -27.97 -24.83 48.79
N LEU A 93 -28.56 -24.00 47.93
CA LEU A 93 -28.02 -22.70 47.53
C LEU A 93 -28.21 -21.66 48.63
N ALA A 94 -29.35 -21.69 49.33
CA ALA A 94 -29.60 -20.85 50.51
C ALA A 94 -28.60 -21.16 51.63
N LYS A 95 -28.38 -22.45 51.94
CA LYS A 95 -27.38 -22.88 52.95
C LYS A 95 -25.95 -22.54 52.54
N ALA A 96 -25.61 -22.64 51.25
CA ALA A 96 -24.30 -22.25 50.74
C ALA A 96 -24.07 -20.74 50.87
N LEU A 97 -25.07 -19.92 50.53
CA LEU A 97 -25.00 -18.46 50.71
C LEU A 97 -24.93 -18.08 52.18
N ASP A 98 -25.72 -18.70 53.05
CA ASP A 98 -25.64 -18.47 54.50
C ASP A 98 -24.30 -18.88 55.11
N TYR A 99 -23.68 -19.95 54.60
CA TYR A 99 -22.33 -20.34 55.00
C TYR A 99 -21.30 -19.28 54.62
N VAL A 100 -21.38 -18.75 53.39
CA VAL A 100 -20.52 -17.66 52.91
C VAL A 100 -20.75 -16.38 53.73
N TRP A 101 -22.00 -16.03 54.04
CA TRP A 101 -22.29 -14.88 54.90
C TRP A 101 -21.87 -15.10 56.34
N GLY A 102 -21.95 -16.32 56.86
CA GLY A 102 -21.47 -16.69 58.18
C GLY A 102 -19.95 -16.59 58.35
N LEU A 103 -19.18 -16.66 57.26
CA LEU A 103 -17.73 -16.41 57.25
C LEU A 103 -17.38 -14.93 57.29
N ILE A 104 -18.28 -14.06 56.81
CA ILE A 104 -18.04 -12.61 56.67
C ILE A 104 -18.77 -11.83 57.80
N GLY A 105 -19.80 -12.40 58.40
CA GLY A 105 -20.65 -11.78 59.41
C GLY A 105 -21.76 -12.72 59.89
N LYS A 106 -22.98 -12.19 60.09
CA LYS A 106 -24.13 -13.02 60.53
C LYS A 106 -24.84 -13.66 59.33
N PRO A 107 -25.17 -14.97 59.39
CA PRO A 107 -25.96 -15.62 58.35
C PRO A 107 -27.38 -15.05 58.29
N VAL A 108 -27.95 -15.00 57.10
CA VAL A 108 -29.25 -14.38 56.82
C VAL A 108 -30.40 -15.32 57.21
N LYS A 109 -30.19 -16.65 57.13
CA LYS A 109 -31.13 -17.70 57.59
C LYS A 109 -32.51 -17.64 56.94
N LYS A 110 -32.60 -17.11 55.72
CA LYS A 110 -33.85 -16.99 54.95
C LYS A 110 -33.62 -17.56 53.56
N GLN A 111 -34.55 -18.35 53.04
CA GLN A 111 -34.40 -18.98 51.73
C GLN A 111 -34.68 -18.03 50.55
N HIS A 112 -35.30 -16.88 50.81
CA HIS A 112 -35.67 -15.97 49.73
C HIS A 112 -34.46 -15.13 49.30
N LEU A 113 -34.12 -15.15 48.01
CA LEU A 113 -32.92 -14.50 47.43
C LEU A 113 -32.82 -13.03 47.83
N MET A 114 -33.95 -12.33 47.92
CA MET A 114 -34.00 -10.90 48.26
C MET A 114 -33.42 -10.57 49.64
N TYR A 115 -33.44 -11.49 50.62
CA TYR A 115 -32.77 -11.23 51.90
C TYR A 115 -31.24 -11.27 51.78
N HIS A 116 -30.72 -11.92 50.74
CA HIS A 116 -29.29 -11.93 50.44
C HIS A 116 -28.88 -10.79 49.49
N VAL A 117 -29.82 -10.18 48.76
CA VAL A 117 -29.54 -9.10 47.79
C VAL A 117 -28.81 -7.91 48.40
N PRO A 118 -29.15 -7.39 49.60
CA PRO A 118 -28.36 -6.33 50.24
C PRO A 118 -26.90 -6.73 50.48
N ASN A 119 -26.66 -7.96 50.97
CA ASN A 119 -25.29 -8.48 51.16
C ASN A 119 -24.59 -8.71 49.81
N ILE A 120 -25.30 -9.19 48.78
CA ILE A 120 -24.77 -9.32 47.43
C ILE A 120 -24.43 -7.94 46.83
N ILE A 121 -25.24 -6.91 47.07
CA ILE A 121 -24.97 -5.55 46.60
C ILE A 121 -23.76 -4.96 47.36
N ILE A 122 -23.72 -5.09 48.68
CA ILE A 122 -22.63 -4.53 49.49
C ILE A 122 -21.29 -5.24 49.23
N TYR A 123 -21.30 -6.58 49.10
CA TYR A 123 -20.07 -7.38 48.97
C TYR A 123 -19.70 -7.74 47.52
N SER A 124 -20.65 -7.75 46.58
CA SER A 124 -20.38 -8.05 45.15
C SER A 124 -20.38 -6.80 44.26
N PHE A 125 -21.07 -5.71 44.65
CA PHE A 125 -21.20 -4.47 43.86
C PHE A 125 -20.39 -3.29 44.42
N GLY A 126 -19.12 -3.50 44.74
CA GLY A 126 -18.17 -2.38 44.76
C GLY A 126 -18.07 -1.74 43.36
N VAL A 127 -17.70 -0.46 43.28
CA VAL A 127 -17.54 0.35 42.03
C VAL A 127 -16.78 -0.38 40.90
N VAL A 128 -15.92 -1.35 41.26
CA VAL A 128 -15.17 -2.22 40.35
C VAL A 128 -16.06 -3.20 39.57
N GLY A 129 -17.09 -3.77 40.20
CA GLY A 129 -18.01 -4.75 39.59
C GLY A 129 -18.94 -4.11 38.56
N LEU A 130 -19.48 -2.92 38.83
CA LEU A 130 -20.23 -2.11 37.86
C LEU A 130 -19.35 -1.73 36.66
N ARG A 131 -18.08 -1.38 36.89
CA ARG A 131 -17.11 -1.08 35.82
C ARG A 131 -16.79 -2.31 34.98
N GLN A 132 -16.68 -3.49 35.59
CA GLN A 132 -16.44 -4.77 34.90
C GLN A 132 -17.68 -5.28 34.15
N LEU A 133 -18.88 -5.17 34.72
CA LEU A 133 -20.13 -5.53 34.08
C LEU A 133 -20.42 -4.58 32.91
N TRP A 134 -20.20 -3.28 33.08
CA TRP A 134 -20.31 -2.30 32.01
C TRP A 134 -19.24 -2.52 30.93
N ARG A 135 -18.00 -2.89 31.28
CA ARG A 135 -16.97 -3.35 30.33
C ARG A 135 -17.34 -4.66 29.63
N ARG A 136 -18.00 -5.62 30.29
CA ARG A 136 -18.45 -6.89 29.69
C ARG A 136 -19.68 -6.69 28.79
N ILE A 137 -20.59 -5.80 29.16
CA ILE A 137 -21.72 -5.41 28.32
C ILE A 137 -21.21 -4.56 27.12
N ASN A 138 -20.18 -3.74 27.32
CA ASN A 138 -19.48 -3.05 26.22
C ASN A 138 -18.50 -3.92 25.43
N LYS A 139 -18.13 -5.13 25.87
CA LYS A 139 -17.32 -6.04 25.04
C LYS A 139 -18.05 -6.52 23.78
N ASN A 140 -19.37 -6.33 23.73
CA ASN A 140 -20.22 -6.51 22.54
C ASN A 140 -20.53 -5.18 21.84
N ASN A 141 -19.81 -4.11 22.14
CA ASN A 141 -20.03 -2.82 21.50
C ASN A 141 -19.42 -2.89 20.10
N TRP A 142 -20.18 -2.43 19.11
CA TRP A 142 -19.75 -2.35 17.71
C TRP A 142 -18.37 -1.67 17.51
N LYS A 143 -17.94 -0.84 18.47
CA LYS A 143 -16.60 -0.24 18.52
C LYS A 143 -15.49 -1.29 18.70
N ASP A 144 -15.64 -2.23 19.61
CA ASP A 144 -14.67 -3.31 19.83
C ASP A 144 -14.63 -4.24 18.61
N HIS A 145 -15.78 -4.44 17.96
CA HIS A 145 -15.86 -5.19 16.71
C HIS A 145 -15.06 -4.51 15.58
N VAL A 146 -15.20 -3.20 15.44
CA VAL A 146 -14.43 -2.42 14.46
C VAL A 146 -12.96 -2.36 14.83
N GLY A 147 -12.61 -2.16 16.11
CA GLY A 147 -11.22 -2.16 16.58
C GLY A 147 -10.50 -3.48 16.28
N GLY A 148 -11.13 -4.62 16.58
CA GLY A 148 -10.58 -5.93 16.24
C GLY A 148 -10.46 -6.15 14.72
N ALA A 149 -11.37 -5.60 13.91
CA ALA A 149 -11.25 -5.64 12.46
C ALA A 149 -10.12 -4.73 11.94
N GLN A 150 -9.91 -3.55 12.51
CA GLN A 150 -8.77 -2.68 12.18
C GLN A 150 -7.44 -3.38 12.50
N GLU A 151 -7.33 -4.04 13.66
CA GLU A 151 -6.14 -4.84 14.02
C GLU A 151 -5.90 -6.00 13.05
N LYS A 152 -6.97 -6.75 12.70
CA LYS A 152 -6.89 -7.82 11.71
C LYS A 152 -6.45 -7.29 10.35
N LEU A 153 -7.02 -6.18 9.89
CA LEU A 153 -6.67 -5.56 8.61
C LEU A 153 -5.21 -5.09 8.61
N ARG A 154 -4.73 -4.44 9.69
CA ARG A 154 -3.31 -4.08 9.83
C ARG A 154 -2.41 -5.29 9.72
N SER A 155 -2.73 -6.38 10.41
CA SER A 155 -1.97 -7.63 10.30
C SER A 155 -1.98 -8.22 8.89
N GLN A 156 -3.10 -8.14 8.18
CA GLN A 156 -3.20 -8.60 6.78
C GLN A 156 -2.40 -7.71 5.83
N ILE A 157 -2.42 -6.39 6.02
CA ILE A 157 -1.60 -5.43 5.29
C ILE A 157 -0.12 -5.69 5.58
N ASP A 158 0.27 -5.88 6.83
CA ASP A 158 1.65 -6.16 7.20
C ASP A 158 2.18 -7.44 6.55
N ALA A 159 1.30 -8.44 6.39
CA ALA A 159 1.62 -9.70 5.71
C ALA A 159 1.49 -9.66 4.17
N GLY A 160 0.93 -8.58 3.59
CA GLY A 160 0.64 -8.48 2.16
C GLY A 160 -0.41 -9.50 1.67
N THR A 161 -1.42 -9.76 2.51
CA THR A 161 -2.51 -10.72 2.26
C THR A 161 -3.90 -10.09 2.35
N ALA A 162 -3.96 -8.77 2.54
CA ALA A 162 -5.21 -8.03 2.57
C ALA A 162 -5.88 -8.05 1.20
N ARG A 163 -7.21 -8.06 1.20
CA ARG A 163 -8.03 -8.24 0.00
C ARG A 163 -8.74 -6.93 -0.34
N TYR A 164 -8.57 -6.48 -1.57
CA TYR A 164 -9.04 -5.17 -2.00
C TYR A 164 -9.99 -5.26 -3.19
N SER A 165 -10.84 -4.25 -3.33
CA SER A 165 -11.65 -4.01 -4.51
C SER A 165 -11.29 -2.62 -5.04
N PHE A 166 -10.73 -2.55 -6.23
CA PHE A 166 -10.43 -1.31 -6.93
C PHE A 166 -11.57 -0.93 -7.90
N PRO A 167 -11.69 0.33 -8.31
CA PRO A 167 -12.53 0.71 -9.43
C PRO A 167 -12.09 -0.01 -10.72
N PRO A 168 -13.01 -0.30 -11.67
CA PRO A 168 -12.65 -0.91 -12.94
C PRO A 168 -11.63 -0.07 -13.73
N GLY A 169 -10.69 -0.75 -14.37
CA GLY A 169 -9.63 -0.13 -15.18
C GLY A 169 -8.30 0.07 -14.46
N PHE A 170 -8.21 -0.22 -13.16
CA PHE A 170 -6.99 -0.07 -12.36
C PHE A 170 -5.81 -0.91 -12.87
N SER A 171 -4.60 -0.51 -12.51
CA SER A 171 -3.34 -1.16 -12.86
C SER A 171 -2.84 -2.14 -11.80
N LEU A 172 -2.09 -3.15 -12.23
CA LEU A 172 -1.33 -4.05 -11.36
C LEU A 172 0.15 -3.74 -11.50
N LEU A 173 0.73 -3.11 -10.49
CA LEU A 173 2.09 -2.59 -10.53
C LEU A 173 3.06 -3.59 -9.91
N PHE A 174 3.89 -4.27 -10.71
CA PHE A 174 4.95 -5.16 -10.24
C PHE A 174 6.21 -4.34 -9.98
N VAL A 175 6.36 -3.90 -8.73
CA VAL A 175 7.37 -2.93 -8.31
C VAL A 175 8.46 -3.65 -7.52
N GLY A 176 9.69 -3.60 -8.05
CA GLY A 176 10.88 -4.14 -7.41
C GLY A 176 11.32 -3.34 -6.18
N ASP A 177 12.32 -3.87 -5.46
CA ASP A 177 12.92 -3.19 -4.32
C ASP A 177 13.70 -1.96 -4.82
N GLY A 178 13.10 -0.79 -4.74
CA GLY A 178 13.76 0.48 -5.06
C GLY A 178 12.98 1.35 -6.03
N ASP A 179 12.19 0.76 -6.94
CA ASP A 179 11.55 1.45 -8.08
C ASP A 179 10.77 2.72 -7.66
N GLN A 180 11.38 3.87 -7.97
CA GLN A 180 10.87 5.19 -7.66
C GLN A 180 9.75 5.61 -8.62
N VAL A 181 9.73 5.09 -9.85
CA VAL A 181 8.70 5.43 -10.83
C VAL A 181 7.37 4.82 -10.41
N GLY A 182 7.34 3.51 -10.14
CA GLY A 182 6.16 2.81 -9.61
C GLY A 182 5.68 3.38 -8.28
N LYS A 183 6.62 3.66 -7.35
CA LYS A 183 6.32 4.35 -6.09
C LYS A 183 5.71 5.74 -6.30
N SER A 184 6.27 6.54 -7.19
CA SER A 184 5.76 7.91 -7.43
C SER A 184 4.42 7.92 -8.14
N LEU A 185 4.11 6.93 -8.98
CA LEU A 185 2.77 6.77 -9.55
C LEU A 185 1.73 6.52 -8.45
N THR A 186 2.02 5.58 -7.55
CA THR A 186 1.15 5.22 -6.43
C THR A 186 0.99 6.36 -5.41
N LEU A 187 2.04 7.14 -5.16
CA LEU A 187 1.97 8.31 -4.27
C LEU A 187 1.13 9.46 -4.84
N ASP A 188 1.19 9.66 -6.16
CA ASP A 188 0.40 10.70 -6.83
C ASP A 188 -1.08 10.31 -6.92
N ASP A 189 -1.36 9.02 -7.12
CA ASP A 189 -2.71 8.45 -7.12
C ASP A 189 -2.72 7.05 -6.48
N PRO A 190 -3.09 6.92 -5.20
CA PRO A 190 -3.19 5.61 -4.53
C PRO A 190 -4.23 4.67 -5.15
N MET A 191 -5.18 5.21 -5.93
CA MET A 191 -6.24 4.44 -6.57
C MET A 191 -5.86 3.93 -7.97
N ILE A 192 -4.69 4.32 -8.48
CA ILE A 192 -4.15 3.83 -9.76
C ILE A 192 -4.09 2.30 -9.79
N GLY A 193 -3.84 1.66 -8.65
CA GLY A 193 -3.67 0.22 -8.63
C GLY A 193 -3.09 -0.39 -7.37
N LEU A 194 -2.91 -1.71 -7.43
CA LEU A 194 -2.25 -2.46 -6.36
C LEU A 194 -0.74 -2.53 -6.63
N THR A 195 0.07 -2.20 -5.63
CA THR A 195 1.51 -2.47 -5.65
C THR A 195 1.79 -3.92 -5.28
N LEU A 196 2.49 -4.66 -6.15
CA LEU A 196 2.95 -6.02 -5.93
C LEU A 196 4.46 -5.99 -5.71
N SER A 197 4.89 -6.43 -4.52
CA SER A 197 6.30 -6.40 -4.13
C SER A 197 6.65 -7.52 -3.16
N SER A 198 7.94 -7.87 -3.08
CA SER A 198 8.49 -8.89 -2.16
C SER A 198 8.44 -8.43 -0.70
N VAL A 199 8.61 -7.12 -0.49
CA VAL A 199 8.68 -6.46 0.82
C VAL A 199 7.56 -5.42 0.93
N ARG A 200 7.08 -5.19 2.17
CA ARG A 200 6.04 -4.18 2.42
C ARG A 200 6.54 -2.78 2.01
N PRO A 201 5.87 -2.11 1.05
CA PRO A 201 6.17 -0.72 0.73
C PRO A 201 5.73 0.19 1.88
N ALA A 202 6.58 1.13 2.26
CA ALA A 202 6.25 2.11 3.32
C ALA A 202 5.27 3.21 2.86
N TYR A 203 5.09 3.36 1.54
CA TYR A 203 4.37 4.48 0.93
C TYR A 203 2.89 4.21 0.64
N THR A 204 2.43 2.96 0.73
CA THR A 204 1.03 2.61 0.47
C THR A 204 0.58 1.45 1.36
N PRO A 205 -0.64 1.49 1.93
CA PRO A 205 -1.25 0.32 2.54
C PRO A 205 -1.81 -0.65 1.49
N LEU A 206 -2.01 -0.20 0.25
CA LEU A 206 -2.60 -0.97 -0.84
C LEU A 206 -1.53 -1.75 -1.59
N TRP A 207 -1.14 -2.88 -1.02
CA TRP A 207 -0.13 -3.75 -1.62
C TRP A 207 -0.43 -5.24 -1.41
N GLY A 208 0.14 -6.07 -2.27
CA GLY A 208 0.12 -7.52 -2.17
C GLY A 208 1.54 -8.08 -2.16
N LYS A 209 1.80 -9.05 -1.29
CA LYS A 209 3.10 -9.71 -1.27
C LYS A 209 3.25 -10.60 -2.49
N PHE A 210 4.27 -10.37 -3.29
CA PHE A 210 4.66 -11.22 -4.41
C PHE A 210 6.18 -11.34 -4.47
N ALA A 211 6.68 -12.57 -4.36
CA ALA A 211 8.09 -12.86 -4.55
C ALA A 211 8.25 -13.79 -5.76
N PRO A 212 9.18 -13.52 -6.71
CA PRO A 212 9.38 -14.37 -7.88
C PRO A 212 9.64 -15.85 -7.56
N ALA A 213 10.21 -16.12 -6.38
CA ALA A 213 10.48 -17.46 -5.88
C ALA A 213 9.22 -18.26 -5.50
N GLU A 214 8.07 -17.61 -5.27
CA GLU A 214 6.80 -18.29 -4.97
C GLU A 214 6.16 -18.94 -6.21
N GLY A 215 6.68 -18.66 -7.41
CA GLY A 215 6.19 -19.24 -8.66
C GLY A 215 4.71 -18.93 -8.96
N ASP A 216 4.04 -19.87 -9.62
CA ASP A 216 2.66 -19.68 -10.10
C ASP A 216 1.66 -19.60 -8.95
N ALA A 217 1.84 -20.40 -7.89
CA ALA A 217 0.99 -20.37 -6.71
C ALA A 217 1.02 -19.01 -5.98
N GLY A 218 2.19 -18.35 -5.93
CA GLY A 218 2.30 -17.00 -5.38
C GLY A 218 1.61 -15.95 -6.24
N PHE A 219 1.73 -16.09 -7.56
CA PHE A 219 1.11 -15.22 -8.54
C PHE A 219 -0.42 -15.29 -8.47
N GLU A 220 -1.01 -16.49 -8.58
CA GLU A 220 -2.45 -16.72 -8.45
C GLU A 220 -3.00 -16.21 -7.13
N ARG A 221 -2.32 -16.55 -6.01
CA ARG A 221 -2.71 -16.10 -4.67
C ARG A 221 -2.83 -14.58 -4.58
N VAL A 222 -1.90 -13.83 -5.18
CA VAL A 222 -1.92 -12.36 -5.10
C VAL A 222 -3.03 -11.78 -5.99
N LEU A 223 -3.26 -12.36 -7.16
CA LEU A 223 -4.34 -11.93 -8.06
C LEU A 223 -5.74 -12.29 -7.53
N ASP A 224 -5.87 -13.34 -6.73
CA ASP A 224 -7.14 -13.71 -6.08
C ASP A 224 -7.54 -12.77 -4.92
N GLN A 225 -6.57 -12.03 -4.36
CA GLN A 225 -6.83 -11.05 -3.31
C GLN A 225 -7.59 -9.84 -3.84
N ILE A 226 -7.62 -9.63 -5.15
CA ILE A 226 -8.18 -8.45 -5.81
C ILE A 226 -9.17 -8.81 -6.91
N ASN A 227 -9.93 -7.82 -7.38
CA ASN A 227 -10.84 -7.93 -8.52
C ASN A 227 -10.09 -7.89 -9.86
N THR A 228 -9.16 -8.83 -10.08
CA THR A 228 -8.29 -8.89 -11.29
C THR A 228 -9.06 -8.91 -12.62
N SER A 229 -10.29 -9.44 -12.65
CA SER A 229 -11.15 -9.38 -13.83
C SER A 229 -11.45 -7.96 -14.29
N GLU A 230 -11.42 -6.98 -13.38
CA GLU A 230 -11.69 -5.56 -13.62
C GLU A 230 -10.40 -4.74 -13.81
N ALA A 231 -9.22 -5.36 -13.72
CA ALA A 231 -7.96 -4.68 -14.00
C ALA A 231 -7.90 -4.28 -15.48
N GLY A 232 -7.39 -3.07 -15.75
CA GLY A 232 -7.15 -2.59 -17.11
C GLY A 232 -5.84 -3.13 -17.68
N GLU A 233 -4.82 -3.28 -16.83
CA GLU A 233 -3.47 -3.61 -17.28
C GLU A 233 -2.54 -4.14 -16.18
N TYR A 234 -1.44 -4.74 -16.64
CA TYR A 234 -0.28 -5.11 -15.84
C TYR A 234 0.88 -4.17 -16.18
N VAL A 235 1.58 -3.65 -15.18
CA VAL A 235 2.75 -2.78 -15.37
C VAL A 235 3.96 -3.43 -14.70
N LEU A 236 4.99 -3.73 -15.49
CA LEU A 236 6.23 -4.36 -15.06
C LEU A 236 7.36 -3.33 -15.08
N PHE A 237 8.14 -3.26 -14.00
CA PHE A 237 9.28 -2.36 -13.87
C PHE A 237 10.60 -3.14 -13.76
N PRO A 238 11.14 -3.69 -14.86
CA PRO A 238 12.37 -4.50 -14.85
C PRO A 238 13.68 -3.71 -14.73
N VAL A 239 13.65 -2.37 -14.68
CA VAL A 239 14.83 -1.51 -14.70
C VAL A 239 15.14 -0.91 -13.33
N LYS A 240 16.44 -0.75 -13.03
CA LYS A 240 16.91 -0.06 -11.83
C LYS A 240 16.77 1.46 -12.00
N ASP A 241 16.35 2.16 -10.95
CA ASP A 241 16.14 3.61 -11.03
C ASP A 241 17.39 4.41 -11.42
N ASP A 242 18.56 3.98 -10.92
CA ASP A 242 19.85 4.61 -11.23
C ASP A 242 20.35 4.30 -12.65
N GLN A 243 19.63 3.45 -13.39
CA GLN A 243 19.92 3.02 -14.75
C GLN A 243 18.74 3.26 -15.71
N LEU A 244 17.82 4.17 -15.35
CA LEU A 244 16.66 4.54 -16.20
C LEU A 244 17.02 5.23 -17.52
N PHE A 245 18.28 5.58 -17.79
CA PHE A 245 18.66 6.19 -19.07
C PHE A 245 19.99 5.62 -19.52
N LEU A 246 20.01 5.00 -20.71
CA LEU A 246 21.18 4.31 -21.26
C LEU A 246 21.75 3.24 -20.29
N PRO A 247 20.93 2.31 -19.79
CA PRO A 247 21.44 1.21 -18.97
C PRO A 247 22.49 0.42 -19.75
N GLY A 248 23.47 -0.14 -19.04
CA GLY A 248 24.33 -1.16 -19.63
C GLY A 248 23.56 -2.46 -19.95
N PRO A 249 24.17 -3.37 -20.73
CA PRO A 249 23.50 -4.61 -21.18
C PRO A 249 22.99 -5.52 -20.05
N GLN A 250 23.61 -5.44 -18.87
CA GLN A 250 23.27 -6.25 -17.70
C GLN A 250 22.67 -5.42 -16.54
N ASP A 251 22.39 -4.14 -16.79
CA ASP A 251 21.96 -3.17 -15.78
C ASP A 251 20.42 -3.18 -15.64
N TYR A 252 19.87 -4.33 -15.26
CA TYR A 252 18.43 -4.54 -15.00
C TYR A 252 18.18 -5.06 -13.57
N ASP A 253 16.98 -4.85 -13.05
CA ASP A 253 16.49 -5.51 -11.81
C ASP A 253 15.95 -6.91 -12.13
N MET A 254 15.16 -7.00 -13.20
CA MET A 254 14.66 -8.25 -13.73
C MET A 254 15.21 -8.50 -15.15
N PRO A 255 15.97 -9.59 -15.39
CA PRO A 255 16.47 -9.89 -16.72
C PRO A 255 15.33 -10.14 -17.72
N PRO A 256 15.50 -9.76 -19.01
CA PRO A 256 14.50 -9.93 -20.05
C PRO A 256 13.83 -11.32 -20.13
N HIS A 257 14.59 -12.41 -20.03
CA HIS A 257 14.00 -13.76 -20.04
C HIS A 257 13.03 -14.02 -18.86
N ARG A 258 13.23 -13.38 -17.70
CA ARG A 258 12.28 -13.47 -16.58
C ARG A 258 11.05 -12.60 -16.80
N VAL A 259 11.20 -11.47 -17.48
CA VAL A 259 10.07 -10.64 -17.93
C VAL A 259 9.20 -11.43 -18.90
N GLU A 260 9.80 -12.13 -19.85
CA GLU A 260 9.08 -13.02 -20.78
C GLU A 260 8.29 -14.11 -20.02
N ILE A 261 8.93 -14.78 -19.05
CA ILE A 261 8.24 -15.76 -18.19
C ILE A 261 7.06 -15.13 -17.45
N ALA A 262 7.20 -13.89 -16.94
CA ALA A 262 6.11 -13.18 -16.29
C ALA A 262 4.96 -12.87 -17.26
N VAL A 263 5.26 -12.41 -18.47
CA VAL A 263 4.26 -12.18 -19.54
C VAL A 263 3.52 -13.47 -19.87
N ARG A 264 4.24 -14.58 -20.07
CA ARG A 264 3.64 -15.89 -20.32
C ARG A 264 2.70 -16.33 -19.20
N ARG A 265 3.11 -16.15 -17.94
CA ARG A 265 2.28 -16.46 -16.76
C ARG A 265 1.00 -15.64 -16.72
N ILE A 266 1.09 -14.32 -16.99
CA ILE A 266 -0.08 -13.46 -17.09
C ILE A 266 -1.04 -14.00 -18.15
N ARG A 267 -0.54 -14.32 -19.35
CA ARG A 267 -1.36 -14.83 -20.46
C ARG A 267 -2.00 -16.18 -20.14
N SER A 268 -1.26 -17.11 -19.54
CA SER A 268 -1.80 -18.39 -19.09
C SER A 268 -2.92 -18.20 -18.06
N TYR A 269 -2.72 -17.34 -17.06
CA TYR A 269 -3.72 -17.05 -16.02
C TYR A 269 -5.00 -16.43 -16.63
N GLU A 270 -4.86 -15.51 -17.58
CA GLU A 270 -6.01 -14.95 -18.31
C GLU A 270 -6.76 -16.01 -19.10
N GLN A 271 -6.03 -16.90 -19.78
CA GLN A 271 -6.62 -17.99 -20.56
C GLN A 271 -7.37 -18.99 -19.67
N GLU A 272 -6.80 -19.38 -18.53
CA GLU A 272 -7.40 -20.32 -17.58
C GLU A 272 -8.70 -19.79 -16.99
N LEU A 273 -8.77 -18.48 -16.73
CA LEU A 273 -9.97 -17.81 -16.22
C LEU A 273 -10.93 -17.32 -17.31
N GLY A 274 -10.58 -17.51 -18.59
CA GLY A 274 -11.38 -17.06 -19.73
C GLY A 274 -11.48 -15.53 -19.86
N TYR A 275 -10.48 -14.81 -19.36
CA TYR A 275 -10.38 -13.37 -19.51
C TYR A 275 -9.86 -12.98 -20.90
N ALA A 276 -10.36 -11.86 -21.43
CA ALA A 276 -9.73 -11.24 -22.59
C ALA A 276 -8.30 -10.78 -22.21
N PRO A 277 -7.33 -10.89 -23.12
CA PRO A 277 -5.97 -10.38 -22.91
C PRO A 277 -6.00 -8.90 -22.52
N LYS A 278 -5.41 -8.57 -21.38
CA LYS A 278 -5.23 -7.18 -20.95
C LYS A 278 -3.92 -6.63 -21.48
N ARG A 279 -3.82 -5.31 -21.49
CA ARG A 279 -2.57 -4.63 -21.82
C ARG A 279 -1.50 -4.96 -20.79
N ILE A 280 -0.27 -5.20 -21.26
CA ILE A 280 0.92 -5.30 -20.42
C ILE A 280 1.86 -4.16 -20.81
N VAL A 281 2.24 -3.33 -19.86
CA VAL A 281 3.22 -2.24 -20.03
C VAL A 281 4.51 -2.65 -19.35
N ILE A 282 5.61 -2.69 -20.10
CA ILE A 282 6.94 -2.98 -19.59
C ILE A 282 7.75 -1.69 -19.61
N VAL A 283 8.14 -1.20 -18.44
CA VAL A 283 8.94 0.01 -18.29
C VAL A 283 10.41 -0.35 -18.27
N GLY A 284 11.03 -0.43 -19.45
CA GLY A 284 12.44 -0.77 -19.57
C GLY A 284 13.03 -0.56 -20.95
N ASP A 285 14.36 -0.64 -21.02
CA ASP A 285 15.11 -0.37 -22.26
C ASP A 285 14.97 -1.53 -23.25
N GLN A 286 14.52 -1.22 -24.45
CA GLN A 286 14.19 -2.21 -25.49
C GLN A 286 15.40 -3.02 -25.97
N GLU A 287 16.64 -2.50 -25.86
CA GLU A 287 17.86 -3.23 -26.26
C GLU A 287 18.39 -4.15 -25.16
N GLN A 288 17.85 -4.10 -23.94
CA GLN A 288 18.26 -5.05 -22.91
C GLN A 288 17.90 -6.46 -23.34
N SER A 289 18.90 -7.34 -23.32
CA SER A 289 18.76 -8.73 -23.73
C SER A 289 19.39 -9.71 -22.75
N SER A 290 18.90 -10.94 -22.77
CA SER A 290 19.44 -12.10 -22.08
C SER A 290 19.92 -13.09 -23.14
N CYS A 291 21.23 -13.31 -23.20
CA CYS A 291 21.84 -14.29 -24.09
C CYS A 291 22.23 -15.54 -23.30
N PHE A 292 21.73 -16.70 -23.70
CA PHE A 292 22.12 -17.99 -23.16
C PHE A 292 23.11 -18.63 -24.11
N MET A 293 24.33 -18.89 -23.64
CA MET A 293 25.40 -19.44 -24.47
C MET A 293 25.69 -20.89 -24.08
N THR A 294 25.80 -21.76 -25.08
CA THR A 294 26.22 -23.15 -24.88
C THR A 294 27.71 -23.28 -25.16
N ALA A 295 28.48 -23.74 -24.18
CA ALA A 295 29.91 -23.97 -24.32
C ALA A 295 30.25 -25.46 -24.34
N SER A 296 31.12 -25.86 -25.26
CA SER A 296 31.75 -27.18 -25.33
C SER A 296 33.22 -27.10 -24.90
N ARG A 297 33.89 -28.25 -24.83
CA ARG A 297 35.34 -28.28 -24.56
C ARG A 297 36.16 -27.63 -25.68
N GLU A 298 35.66 -27.66 -26.92
CA GLU A 298 36.31 -27.05 -28.08
C GLU A 298 36.01 -25.54 -28.23
N GLY A 299 35.07 -24.99 -27.45
CA GLY A 299 34.67 -23.58 -27.52
C GLY A 299 33.15 -23.39 -27.48
N GLU A 300 32.71 -22.18 -27.75
CA GLU A 300 31.29 -21.79 -27.78
C GLU A 300 30.58 -22.38 -29.00
N LEU A 301 29.39 -22.94 -28.80
CA LEU A 301 28.52 -23.48 -29.85
C LEU A 301 27.48 -22.42 -30.20
N SER A 302 27.74 -21.65 -31.27
CA SER A 302 26.89 -20.54 -31.72
C SER A 302 25.47 -20.93 -32.07
N ASP A 303 25.25 -22.18 -32.50
CA ASP A 303 23.97 -22.64 -33.04
C ASP A 303 22.91 -22.92 -31.96
N PHE A 304 23.30 -22.83 -30.68
CA PHE A 304 22.42 -23.05 -29.52
C PHE A 304 22.34 -21.81 -28.62
N ASN A 305 22.55 -20.63 -29.20
CA ASN A 305 22.43 -19.38 -28.47
C ASN A 305 21.00 -18.85 -28.58
N ASP A 306 20.34 -18.68 -27.43
CA ASP A 306 19.02 -18.06 -27.34
C ASP A 306 19.18 -16.61 -26.85
N ASP A 307 18.64 -15.65 -27.59
CA ASP A 307 18.63 -14.23 -27.21
C ASP A 307 17.20 -13.73 -27.01
N VAL A 308 16.90 -13.26 -25.80
CA VAL A 308 15.60 -12.71 -25.42
C VAL A 308 15.77 -11.25 -25.05
N SER A 309 15.12 -10.33 -25.77
CA SER A 309 15.16 -8.89 -25.49
C SER A 309 13.78 -8.35 -25.12
N LEU A 310 13.72 -7.19 -24.46
CA LEU A 310 12.42 -6.53 -24.22
C LEU A 310 11.72 -6.18 -25.54
N ARG A 311 12.49 -5.85 -26.58
CA ARG A 311 11.98 -5.64 -27.94
C ARG A 311 11.34 -6.89 -28.55
N SER A 312 11.97 -8.07 -28.41
CA SER A 312 11.40 -9.31 -28.96
C SER A 312 10.11 -9.68 -28.23
N ILE A 313 10.07 -9.52 -26.90
CA ILE A 313 8.86 -9.74 -26.10
C ILE A 313 7.72 -8.83 -26.58
N GLY A 314 7.97 -7.54 -26.77
CA GLY A 314 6.95 -6.60 -27.26
C GLY A 314 6.43 -6.88 -28.68
N ARG A 315 7.14 -7.70 -29.48
CA ARG A 315 6.72 -8.11 -30.84
C ARG A 315 6.02 -9.46 -30.87
N GLU A 316 6.42 -10.37 -29.97
CA GLU A 316 5.92 -11.74 -29.93
C GLU A 316 4.55 -11.84 -29.26
N TYR A 317 4.31 -11.03 -28.24
CA TYR A 317 3.08 -11.09 -27.44
C TYR A 317 2.13 -9.94 -27.80
N ASP A 318 0.86 -10.28 -28.03
CA ASP A 318 -0.20 -9.30 -28.27
C ASP A 318 -0.42 -8.39 -27.06
N ASP A 319 -0.80 -7.13 -27.31
CA ASP A 319 -1.11 -6.12 -26.30
C ASP A 319 0.01 -5.88 -25.27
N VAL A 320 1.27 -6.05 -25.68
CA VAL A 320 2.46 -5.71 -24.89
C VAL A 320 3.08 -4.41 -25.42
N ILE A 321 3.25 -3.42 -24.55
CA ILE A 321 3.87 -2.13 -24.87
C ILE A 321 5.16 -2.00 -24.07
N ILE A 322 6.26 -1.67 -24.75
CA ILE A 322 7.52 -1.31 -24.08
C ILE A 322 7.60 0.22 -23.95
N ALA A 323 7.43 0.73 -22.74
CA ALA A 323 7.64 2.12 -22.40
C ALA A 323 9.12 2.34 -22.09
N ASP A 324 9.91 2.62 -23.13
CA ASP A 324 11.37 2.72 -23.06
C ASP A 324 11.83 4.07 -22.48
N PRO A 325 12.40 4.09 -21.27
CA PRO A 325 12.89 5.33 -20.65
C PRO A 325 13.97 6.05 -21.47
N THR A 326 14.83 5.31 -22.17
CA THR A 326 15.87 5.87 -23.04
C THR A 326 15.23 6.62 -24.20
N ASP A 327 14.25 6.03 -24.88
CA ASP A 327 13.56 6.70 -25.98
C ASP A 327 12.77 7.91 -25.52
N ILE A 328 12.08 7.81 -24.37
CA ILE A 328 11.32 8.93 -23.79
C ILE A 328 12.24 10.14 -23.56
N VAL A 329 13.41 9.91 -22.97
CA VAL A 329 14.39 10.97 -22.71
C VAL A 329 14.99 11.52 -24.01
N LEU A 330 15.36 10.65 -24.97
CA LEU A 330 15.93 11.08 -26.24
C LEU A 330 14.94 11.87 -27.10
N LEU A 331 13.66 11.46 -27.16
CA LEU A 331 12.62 12.22 -27.84
C LEU A 331 12.48 13.63 -27.25
N ARG A 332 12.54 13.74 -25.92
CA ARG A 332 12.53 15.05 -25.25
C ARG A 332 13.78 15.87 -25.57
N ILE A 333 14.95 15.25 -25.65
CA ILE A 333 16.19 15.91 -26.07
C ILE A 333 16.08 16.40 -27.51
N ILE A 334 15.55 15.59 -28.43
CA ILE A 334 15.34 15.96 -29.84
C ILE A 334 14.40 17.16 -29.95
N GLU A 335 13.30 17.15 -29.18
CA GLU A 335 12.37 18.28 -29.11
C GLU A 335 13.06 19.56 -28.62
N ILE A 336 13.86 19.48 -27.56
CA ILE A 336 14.62 20.63 -27.04
C ILE A 336 15.69 21.08 -28.04
N ALA A 337 16.34 20.15 -28.73
CA ALA A 337 17.36 20.45 -29.72
C ALA A 337 16.80 21.27 -30.90
N ASP A 338 15.54 21.04 -31.28
CA ASP A 338 14.84 21.78 -32.35
C ASP A 338 15.70 21.88 -33.63
N GLY A 339 16.22 20.73 -34.05
CA GLY A 339 17.06 20.58 -35.25
C GLY A 339 18.54 20.95 -35.10
N ARG A 340 18.99 21.48 -33.96
CA ARG A 340 20.41 21.76 -33.67
C ARG A 340 21.22 20.48 -33.45
N GLN A 341 22.53 20.52 -33.70
CA GLN A 341 23.42 19.38 -33.48
C GLN A 341 23.51 19.00 -32.00
N ILE A 342 23.20 17.75 -31.67
CA ILE A 342 23.30 17.21 -30.31
C ILE A 342 24.72 16.68 -30.06
N HIS A 343 25.37 17.15 -29.00
CA HIS A 343 26.66 16.64 -28.51
C HIS A 343 26.47 15.96 -27.15
N PHE A 344 26.94 14.72 -27.03
CA PHE A 344 26.98 14.01 -25.75
C PHE A 344 28.19 14.44 -24.92
N ARG A 345 27.97 14.69 -23.62
CA ARG A 345 29.01 15.07 -22.66
C ARG A 345 28.84 14.27 -21.37
N ALA A 346 29.93 13.68 -20.90
CA ALA A 346 30.05 12.97 -19.64
C ALA A 346 31.54 13.00 -19.21
N SER A 347 31.88 12.33 -18.10
CA SER A 347 33.27 12.01 -17.78
C SER A 347 33.93 11.15 -18.87
N ALA A 348 35.26 11.05 -18.89
CA ALA A 348 35.95 10.23 -19.90
C ALA A 348 35.46 8.78 -19.92
N GLN A 349 35.25 8.18 -18.75
CA GLN A 349 34.68 6.84 -18.59
C GLN A 349 33.21 6.80 -19.05
N GLY A 350 32.42 7.84 -18.78
CA GLY A 350 31.04 7.94 -19.24
C GLY A 350 30.92 8.06 -20.76
N VAL A 351 31.81 8.81 -21.42
CA VAL A 351 31.85 8.90 -22.88
C VAL A 351 32.19 7.54 -23.49
N GLU A 352 33.19 6.84 -22.94
CA GLU A 352 33.56 5.50 -23.41
C GLU A 352 32.41 4.50 -23.25
N LYS A 353 31.70 4.53 -22.10
CA LYS A 353 30.61 3.60 -21.81
C LYS A 353 29.31 3.89 -22.59
N TYR A 354 28.90 5.16 -22.70
CA TYR A 354 27.53 5.50 -23.10
C TYR A 354 27.40 6.20 -24.46
N SER A 355 28.47 6.83 -24.98
CA SER A 355 28.34 7.67 -26.19
C SER A 355 27.89 6.86 -27.42
N ALA A 356 28.42 5.65 -27.61
CA ALA A 356 28.06 4.77 -28.72
C ALA A 356 26.57 4.41 -28.65
N SER A 357 26.09 4.00 -27.47
CA SER A 357 24.67 3.70 -27.25
C SER A 357 23.79 4.94 -27.48
N PHE A 358 24.17 6.09 -26.94
CA PHE A 358 23.44 7.35 -27.12
C PHE A 358 23.23 7.71 -28.59
N TYR A 359 24.29 7.73 -29.39
CA TYR A 359 24.18 8.06 -30.82
C TYR A 359 23.50 6.96 -31.63
N HIS A 360 23.70 5.69 -31.27
CA HIS A 360 22.97 4.59 -31.87
C HIS A 360 21.45 4.76 -31.68
N ARG A 361 21.01 5.01 -30.44
CA ARG A 361 19.58 5.22 -30.12
C ARG A 361 19.00 6.47 -30.77
N LEU A 362 19.75 7.58 -30.81
CA LEU A 362 19.35 8.76 -31.59
C LEU A 362 19.13 8.45 -33.08
N SER A 363 19.99 7.60 -33.67
CA SER A 363 19.83 7.21 -35.07
C SER A 363 18.57 6.37 -35.31
N LEU A 364 18.20 5.49 -34.38
CA LEU A 364 16.97 4.69 -34.44
C LEU A 364 15.70 5.57 -34.36
N LEU A 365 15.78 6.69 -33.64
CA LEU A 365 14.73 7.70 -33.58
C LEU A 365 14.70 8.64 -34.80
N GLY A 366 15.58 8.42 -35.80
CA GLY A 366 15.60 9.19 -37.04
C GLY A 366 16.13 10.62 -36.90
N TYR A 367 16.84 10.93 -35.80
CA TYR A 367 17.37 12.26 -35.57
C TYR A 367 18.45 12.61 -36.61
N THR A 368 18.28 13.75 -37.28
CA THR A 368 19.28 14.36 -38.15
C THR A 368 19.34 15.87 -37.88
N PRO A 369 20.54 16.47 -37.76
CA PRO A 369 20.66 17.91 -37.58
C PRO A 369 20.20 18.64 -38.84
N THR A 370 19.34 19.66 -38.66
CA THR A 370 18.77 20.47 -39.75
C THR A 370 19.04 21.97 -39.59
N ARG A 371 19.58 22.39 -38.44
CA ARG A 371 19.91 23.78 -38.13
C ARG A 371 21.32 23.91 -37.57
N ASP A 372 21.90 25.10 -37.77
CA ASP A 372 23.16 25.48 -37.15
C ASP A 372 22.99 25.67 -35.63
N GLY A 373 24.07 25.42 -34.89
CA GLY A 373 24.11 25.48 -33.43
C GLY A 373 24.19 24.11 -32.77
N THR A 374 24.56 24.09 -31.50
CA THR A 374 24.85 22.86 -30.76
C THR A 374 24.10 22.82 -29.43
N LEU A 375 23.42 21.71 -29.15
CA LEU A 375 22.92 21.39 -27.81
C LEU A 375 23.89 20.39 -27.18
N THR A 376 24.56 20.77 -26.08
CA THR A 376 25.39 19.83 -25.33
C THR A 376 24.53 19.16 -24.25
N VAL A 377 24.32 17.86 -24.37
CA VAL A 377 23.59 17.03 -23.39
C VAL A 377 24.59 16.47 -22.38
N GLY A 378 24.42 16.83 -21.11
CA GLY A 378 25.21 16.32 -20.01
C GLY A 378 24.58 15.07 -19.39
N TYR A 379 25.29 13.95 -19.42
CA TYR A 379 24.93 12.74 -18.70
C TYR A 379 25.93 12.54 -17.57
N ASP A 380 25.50 12.84 -16.35
CA ASP A 380 26.35 12.73 -15.16
C ASP A 380 25.69 11.81 -14.14
N ILE A 381 26.44 10.80 -13.69
CA ILE A 381 26.01 9.79 -12.73
C ILE A 381 26.18 10.31 -11.29
N SER A 382 26.99 11.35 -11.10
CA SER A 382 27.34 11.89 -9.78
C SER A 382 27.02 13.38 -9.59
N ASP A 383 26.71 13.75 -8.35
CA ASP A 383 26.38 15.11 -7.90
C ASP A 383 27.51 16.11 -8.21
N PHE A 384 28.77 15.70 -7.99
CA PHE A 384 29.94 16.57 -8.13
C PHE A 384 30.27 16.90 -9.59
N GLU A 385 30.13 15.92 -10.50
CA GLU A 385 30.35 16.15 -11.93
C GLU A 385 29.28 17.08 -12.49
N THR A 386 28.02 16.86 -12.09
CA THR A 386 26.89 17.68 -12.52
C THR A 386 27.02 19.12 -12.00
N GLU A 387 27.36 19.31 -10.72
CA GLU A 387 27.55 20.65 -10.13
C GLU A 387 28.73 21.37 -10.79
N HIS A 388 29.89 20.73 -10.95
CA HIS A 388 31.04 21.35 -11.61
C HIS A 388 30.70 21.81 -13.04
N GLN A 389 29.93 21.03 -13.80
CA GLN A 389 29.55 21.37 -15.16
C GLN A 389 28.51 22.50 -15.22
N ILE A 390 27.54 22.52 -14.31
CA ILE A 390 26.54 23.59 -14.22
C ILE A 390 27.18 24.90 -13.73
N VAL A 391 28.06 24.84 -12.73
CA VAL A 391 28.74 26.00 -12.14
C VAL A 391 29.78 26.58 -13.09
N SER A 392 30.52 25.74 -13.82
CA SER A 392 31.57 26.21 -14.74
C SER A 392 31.02 27.02 -15.91
N ARG A 393 29.71 26.93 -16.23
CA ARG A 393 29.01 27.67 -17.30
C ARG A 393 29.77 27.72 -18.63
N ALA A 394 30.63 26.74 -18.90
CA ALA A 394 31.64 26.87 -19.94
C ALA A 394 31.07 26.72 -21.36
N ARG A 395 29.77 26.41 -21.50
CA ARG A 395 29.07 26.33 -22.78
C ARG A 395 27.67 26.91 -22.64
N ASP A 396 27.37 27.92 -23.44
CA ASP A 396 25.98 28.29 -23.73
C ASP A 396 25.29 27.03 -24.32
N GLN A 397 24.07 26.72 -23.87
CA GLN A 397 23.26 25.57 -24.34
C GLN A 397 23.68 24.18 -23.78
N TYR A 398 23.96 24.11 -22.48
CA TYR A 398 24.10 22.85 -21.73
C TYR A 398 22.75 22.36 -21.19
N LEU A 399 22.41 21.08 -21.42
CA LEU A 399 21.22 20.42 -20.91
C LEU A 399 21.62 19.24 -20.01
N PRO A 400 21.56 19.38 -18.67
CA PRO A 400 21.80 18.27 -17.76
C PRO A 400 20.63 17.28 -17.77
N VAL A 401 20.97 15.99 -17.88
CA VAL A 401 20.08 14.84 -17.71
C VAL A 401 20.37 14.21 -16.36
N ILE A 402 19.41 14.28 -15.46
CA ILE A 402 19.56 13.93 -14.04
C ILE A 402 18.71 12.68 -13.75
N LEU A 403 19.38 11.63 -13.25
CA LEU A 403 18.76 10.37 -12.81
C LEU A 403 18.43 10.40 -11.32
N SER A 404 19.40 10.78 -10.49
CA SER A 404 19.30 10.73 -9.03
C SER A 404 18.42 11.84 -8.46
N ARG A 405 17.57 11.47 -7.50
CA ARG A 405 16.72 12.42 -6.76
C ARG A 405 17.54 13.36 -5.87
N ASP A 406 18.61 12.85 -5.25
CA ASP A 406 19.43 13.63 -4.34
C ASP A 406 20.19 14.74 -5.10
N VAL A 407 20.75 14.40 -6.26
CA VAL A 407 21.36 15.37 -7.20
C VAL A 407 20.34 16.44 -7.58
N PHE A 408 19.13 16.02 -7.94
CA PHE A 408 18.06 16.94 -8.34
C PHE A 408 17.68 17.89 -7.21
N ASP A 409 17.49 17.40 -5.98
CA ASP A 409 17.10 18.20 -4.83
C ASP A 409 18.24 19.14 -4.37
N LEU A 410 19.51 18.79 -4.61
CA LEU A 410 20.67 19.64 -4.38
C LEU A 410 20.73 20.79 -5.41
N LEU A 411 20.66 20.45 -6.70
CA LEU A 411 20.82 21.41 -7.79
C LEU A 411 19.60 22.34 -7.95
N SER A 412 18.39 21.85 -7.65
CA SER A 412 17.15 22.64 -7.74
C SER A 412 17.09 23.80 -6.75
N LYS A 413 17.81 23.72 -5.63
CA LYS A 413 17.85 24.80 -4.63
C LYS A 413 18.70 25.99 -5.06
N THR A 414 19.69 25.76 -5.91
CA THR A 414 20.80 26.72 -6.09
C THR A 414 21.05 27.10 -7.55
N TYR A 415 20.84 26.17 -8.50
CA TYR A 415 21.36 26.32 -9.87
C TYR A 415 20.35 26.06 -10.98
N LEU A 416 19.32 25.22 -10.77
CA LEU A 416 18.36 24.88 -11.82
C LEU A 416 17.19 25.86 -11.88
N LYS A 417 17.00 26.50 -13.05
CA LYS A 417 15.73 27.17 -13.39
C LYS A 417 14.80 26.18 -14.11
N ASP A 418 13.50 26.43 -14.03
CA ASP A 418 12.49 25.64 -14.73
C ASP A 418 12.77 25.64 -16.25
N ARG A 419 12.77 24.44 -16.87
CA ARG A 419 13.00 24.14 -18.31
C ARG A 419 14.45 24.03 -18.80
N GLU A 420 15.45 24.20 -17.94
CA GLU A 420 16.87 24.06 -18.34
C GLU A 420 17.48 22.68 -18.00
N HIS A 421 16.67 21.67 -17.71
CA HIS A 421 17.15 20.32 -17.33
C HIS A 421 16.11 19.24 -17.64
N ILE A 422 16.56 17.99 -17.69
CA ILE A 422 15.69 16.80 -17.70
C ILE A 422 15.91 16.03 -16.41
N PHE A 423 14.85 15.84 -15.63
CA PHE A 423 14.84 14.89 -14.53
C PHE A 423 14.12 13.62 -14.99
N VAL A 424 14.90 12.56 -15.23
CA VAL A 424 14.45 11.35 -15.94
C VAL A 424 13.27 10.68 -15.23
N PRO A 425 13.28 10.40 -13.91
CA PRO A 425 12.15 9.74 -13.24
C PRO A 425 10.83 10.51 -13.39
N ARG A 426 10.87 11.85 -13.37
CA ARG A 426 9.67 12.68 -13.56
C ARG A 426 9.17 12.64 -15.00
N LEU A 427 10.08 12.67 -15.98
CA LEU A 427 9.71 12.61 -17.39
C LEU A 427 9.08 11.24 -17.74
N VAL A 428 9.70 10.14 -17.30
CA VAL A 428 9.19 8.78 -17.48
C VAL A 428 7.83 8.64 -16.80
N LYS A 429 7.71 9.06 -15.52
CA LYS A 429 6.42 9.05 -14.80
C LYS A 429 5.32 9.79 -15.56
N ASN A 430 5.58 11.00 -16.03
CA ASN A 430 4.58 11.79 -16.75
C ASN A 430 4.12 11.08 -18.02
N THR A 431 5.06 10.49 -18.76
CA THR A 431 4.74 9.71 -19.97
C THR A 431 3.92 8.47 -19.61
N LEU A 432 4.26 7.79 -18.51
CA LEU A 432 3.51 6.64 -18.04
C LEU A 432 2.08 7.01 -17.61
N LYS A 433 1.82 8.19 -17.06
CA LYS A 433 0.46 8.63 -16.74
C LYS A 433 -0.44 8.79 -17.97
N ASP A 434 0.15 9.02 -19.14
CA ASP A 434 -0.60 9.08 -20.40
C ASP A 434 -0.85 7.69 -20.98
N ILE A 435 -0.03 6.71 -20.61
CA ILE A 435 -0.13 5.32 -21.06
C ILE A 435 -1.04 4.52 -20.12
N VAL A 436 -0.79 4.60 -18.83
CA VAL A 436 -1.41 3.87 -17.71
C VAL A 436 -2.67 4.61 -17.23
N LYS A 437 -3.74 3.89 -16.86
CA LYS A 437 -5.06 4.48 -16.55
C LYS A 437 -5.49 4.38 -15.09
#